data_AF-A0A645JS76-F1
#
_entry.id   AF-A0A645JS76-F1
#
_cell.length_a   1.000
_cell.length_b   1.000
_cell.length_c   1.000
_cell.angle_alpha   90.00
_cell.angle_beta   90.00
_cell.angle_gamma   90.00
#
_symmetry.space_group_name_H-M   'P 1'
#
loop_
_entity.id
_entity.type
_entity.pdbx_description
1 polymer ?
#
loop_
_entity_poly.entity_id
_entity_poly.type
_entity_poly.pdbx_seq_one_letter_code
_entity_poly.pdbx_strand_id
1 'polypeptide(L)'
;MKEKDRAHNFLRLSLVLIVAGAWGNAIDRLLRGYVVDYFEFTFINYPVFNVADIYVVAGTILLAVLLLLVIKDEPNLKGEGKR
;
A
#
# COMPACT_ATOMS: atom_id res chain seq x y z
N MET A 1 6.25 -23.46 -2.23
CA MET A 1 6.49 -22.68 -3.46
C MET A 1 5.30 -21.77 -3.78
N LYS A 2 4.10 -22.31 -4.06
CA LYS A 2 2.88 -21.53 -4.38
C LYS A 2 2.51 -20.41 -3.37
N GLU A 3 2.73 -20.62 -2.09
CA GLU A 3 2.37 -19.64 -1.04
C GLU A 3 3.31 -18.42 -1.02
N LYS A 4 4.61 -18.65 -1.18
CA LYS A 4 5.62 -17.59 -1.30
C LYS A 4 5.37 -16.75 -2.56
N ASP A 5 4.98 -17.39 -3.66
CA ASP A 5 4.64 -16.70 -4.92
C ASP A 5 3.38 -15.82 -4.77
N ARG A 6 2.36 -16.31 -4.05
CA ARG A 6 1.16 -15.52 -3.73
C ARG A 6 1.49 -14.30 -2.89
N ALA A 7 2.30 -14.45 -1.84
CA ALA A 7 2.73 -13.32 -1.01
C ALA A 7 3.46 -12.25 -1.82
N HIS A 8 4.31 -12.64 -2.77
CA HIS A 8 4.97 -11.70 -3.69
C HIS A 8 3.98 -10.97 -4.61
N ASN A 9 2.96 -11.65 -5.11
CA ASN A 9 1.93 -11.02 -5.93
C ASN A 9 1.10 -10.00 -5.12
N PHE A 10 0.71 -10.35 -3.89
CA PHE A 10 0.02 -9.42 -3.00
C PHE A 10 0.90 -8.24 -2.59
N LEU A 11 2.21 -8.47 -2.39
CA LEU A 11 3.16 -7.39 -2.13
C LEU A 11 3.22 -6.43 -3.31
N ARG A 12 3.36 -6.94 -4.54
CA ARG A 12 3.33 -6.11 -5.76
C ARG A 12 2.03 -5.33 -5.88
N LEU A 13 0.89 -5.98 -5.63
CA LEU A 13 -0.42 -5.32 -5.66
C LEU A 13 -0.49 -4.17 -4.64
N SER A 14 -0.03 -4.39 -3.41
CA SER A 14 -0.01 -3.35 -2.37
C SER A 14 0.81 -2.12 -2.79
N LEU A 15 1.98 -2.34 -3.39
CA LEU A 15 2.85 -1.27 -3.88
C LEU A 15 2.22 -0.54 -5.07
N VAL A 16 1.61 -1.26 -6.01
CA VAL A 16 0.89 -0.67 -7.15
C VAL A 16 -0.26 0.21 -6.67
N LEU A 17 -1.04 -0.22 -5.67
CA LEU A 17 -2.12 0.58 -5.11
C LEU A 17 -1.60 1.88 -4.49
N ILE A 18 -0.57 1.81 -3.64
CA ILE A 18 0.02 2.99 -2.99
C ILE A 18 0.54 3.97 -4.04
N VAL A 19 1.31 3.47 -5.01
CA VAL A 19 1.92 4.30 -6.06
C VAL A 19 0.85 4.89 -6.96
N ALA A 20 -0.18 4.13 -7.35
CA ALA A 20 -1.27 4.62 -8.18
C ALA A 20 -2.07 5.74 -7.48
N GLY A 21 -2.37 5.59 -6.19
CA GLY A 21 -3.04 6.64 -5.42
C GLY A 21 -2.17 7.89 -5.26
N ALA A 22 -0.89 7.72 -4.91
CA ALA A 22 0.05 8.84 -4.81
C ALA A 22 0.20 9.59 -6.15
N TRP A 23 0.29 8.86 -7.27
CA TRP A 23 0.35 9.46 -8.60
C TRP A 23 -0.94 10.16 -8.99
N GLY A 24 -2.12 9.63 -8.64
CA GLY A 24 -3.40 10.29 -8.89
C GLY A 24 -3.46 11.67 -8.25
N ASN A 25 -3.16 11.75 -6.96
CA ASN A 25 -3.12 13.03 -6.23
C ASN A 25 -2.00 13.96 -6.73
N ALA A 26 -0.85 13.41 -7.14
CA ALA A 26 0.25 14.20 -7.71
C ALA A 26 -0.15 14.82 -9.06
N ILE A 27 -0.78 14.05 -9.96
CA ILE A 27 -1.24 14.55 -11.26
C ILE A 27 -2.28 15.66 -11.07
N ASP A 28 -3.21 15.49 -10.13
CA ASP A 28 -4.18 16.54 -9.81
C ASP A 28 -3.49 17.84 -9.39
N ARG A 29 -2.50 17.76 -8.49
CA ARG A 29 -1.70 18.92 -8.06
C ARG A 29 -0.91 19.54 -9.21
N LEU A 30 -0.34 18.73 -10.10
CA LEU A 30 0.42 19.23 -11.25
C LEU A 30 -0.46 19.96 -12.26
N LEU A 31 -1.67 19.46 -12.52
CA LEU A 31 -2.55 20.02 -13.54
C LEU A 31 -3.47 21.12 -13.02
N ARG A 32 -3.91 21.04 -11.75
CA ARG A 32 -4.92 21.93 -11.16
C ARG A 32 -4.38 22.81 -10.03
N GLY A 33 -3.23 22.45 -9.43
CA GLY A 33 -2.68 23.11 -8.24
C GLY A 33 -3.27 22.63 -6.91
N TYR A 34 -4.29 21.75 -6.93
CA TYR A 34 -4.93 21.17 -5.75
C TYR A 34 -5.49 19.78 -6.07
N VAL A 35 -5.88 19.04 -5.03
CA VAL A 35 -6.51 17.71 -5.13
C VAL A 35 -8.03 17.88 -5.10
N VAL A 36 -8.74 17.13 -5.95
CA VAL A 36 -10.22 17.15 -5.95
C VAL A 36 -10.74 16.03 -5.07
N ASP A 37 -11.53 16.41 -4.05
CA ASP A 37 -12.18 15.47 -3.12
C ASP A 37 -13.66 15.31 -3.47
N TYR A 38 -14.16 14.07 -3.41
CA TYR A 38 -15.51 13.72 -3.90
C TYR A 38 -16.41 13.13 -2.82
N PHE A 39 -15.85 12.41 -1.85
CA PHE A 39 -16.61 11.62 -0.87
C PHE A 39 -16.64 12.32 0.48
N GLU A 40 -17.83 12.75 0.89
CA GLU A 40 -18.12 13.35 2.20
C GLU A 40 -19.08 12.46 2.98
N PHE A 41 -18.77 12.18 4.25
CA PHE A 41 -19.70 11.51 5.15
C PHE A 41 -20.52 12.56 5.91
N THR A 42 -21.85 12.52 5.78
CA THR A 42 -22.74 13.52 6.41
C THR A 42 -23.12 13.20 7.85
N PHE A 43 -22.91 11.96 8.30
CA PHE A 43 -23.32 11.46 9.61
C PHE A 43 -22.17 11.37 10.63
N ILE A 44 -20.92 11.53 10.17
CA ILE A 44 -19.72 11.59 11.00
C ILE A 44 -18.85 12.75 10.54
N ASN A 45 -18.16 13.43 11.46
CA ASN A 45 -17.19 14.46 11.10
C ASN A 45 -15.88 13.81 10.65
N TYR A 46 -15.88 13.28 9.42
CA TYR A 46 -14.73 12.64 8.78
C TYR A 46 -14.25 13.49 7.61
N PRO A 47 -12.93 13.64 7.39
CA PRO A 47 -12.41 14.43 6.27
C PRO A 47 -12.94 13.93 4.92
N VAL A 48 -13.27 14.86 4.03
CA VAL A 48 -13.59 14.53 2.63
C VAL A 48 -12.37 13.87 1.99
N PHE A 49 -12.58 12.87 1.13
CA PHE A 49 -11.51 12.12 0.50
C PHE A 49 -11.86 11.75 -0.94
N ASN A 50 -10.88 11.20 -1.66
CA ASN A 50 -11.04 10.77 -3.04
C ASN A 50 -10.62 9.31 -3.26
N VAL A 51 -10.72 8.85 -4.51
CA VAL A 51 -10.36 7.47 -4.89
C VAL A 51 -8.85 7.20 -4.73
N ALA A 52 -8.00 8.21 -4.95
CA ALA A 52 -6.56 8.07 -4.76
C ALA A 52 -6.21 7.81 -3.29
N ASP A 53 -6.88 8.48 -2.35
CA ASP A 53 -6.70 8.24 -0.91
C ASP A 53 -7.12 6.82 -0.53
N ILE A 54 -8.22 6.31 -1.10
CA ILE A 54 -8.66 4.92 -0.91
C ILE A 54 -7.57 3.94 -1.36
N TYR A 55 -6.93 4.17 -2.50
CA TYR A 55 -5.86 3.30 -2.99
C TYR A 55 -4.64 3.32 -2.08
N VAL A 56 -4.24 4.50 -1.59
CA VAL A 56 -3.13 4.63 -0.63
C VAL A 56 -3.46 3.90 0.67
N VAL A 57 -4.65 4.11 1.25
CA VAL A 57 -5.07 3.48 2.50
C VAL A 57 -5.17 1.96 2.34
N ALA A 58 -5.88 1.47 1.32
CA ALA A 58 -6.05 0.03 1.09
C ALA A 58 -4.71 -0.67 0.80
N GLY A 59 -3.87 -0.06 -0.04
CA GLY A 59 -2.54 -0.57 -0.34
C GLY A 59 -1.64 -0.60 0.90
N THR A 60 -1.69 0.44 1.74
CA THR A 60 -0.91 0.53 2.98
C THR A 60 -1.37 -0.51 4.01
N ILE A 61 -2.68 -0.70 4.18
CA ILE A 61 -3.23 -1.75 5.05
C ILE A 61 -2.80 -3.14 4.56
N LEU A 62 -2.89 -3.40 3.25
CA LEU A 62 -2.46 -4.67 2.67
C LEU A 62 -0.96 -4.89 2.89
N LEU A 63 -0.12 -3.88 2.66
CA LEU A 63 1.32 -3.95 2.90
C LEU A 63 1.64 -4.22 4.37
N ALA A 64 0.98 -3.51 5.30
CA ALA A 64 1.16 -3.71 6.73
C ALA A 64 0.79 -5.13 7.17
N VAL A 65 -0.33 -5.66 6.67
CA VAL A 65 -0.74 -7.06 6.93
C VAL A 65 0.30 -8.04 6.40
N LEU A 66 0.82 -7.82 5.19
CA LEU A 66 1.84 -8.69 4.60
C LEU A 66 3.13 -8.68 5.42
N LEU A 67 3.61 -7.50 5.84
CA LEU A 67 4.85 -7.38 6.59
C LEU A 67 4.73 -7.90 8.03
N LEU A 68 3.61 -7.65 8.70
CA LEU A 68 3.44 -7.99 10.11
C LEU A 68 3.02 -9.44 10.32
N LEU A 69 2.25 -10.02 9.40
CA LEU A 69 1.59 -11.32 9.62
C LEU A 69 2.02 -12.42 8.64
N VAL A 70 2.52 -12.08 7.44
CA VAL A 70 2.76 -13.07 6.37
C VAL A 70 4.25 -13.25 6.08
N ILE A 71 4.98 -12.16 5.88
CA ILE A 71 6.41 -12.17 5.58
C ILE A 71 7.14 -12.23 6.91
N LYS A 72 7.53 -13.45 7.29
CA LYS A 72 8.38 -13.68 8.44
C LYS A 72 9.82 -13.80 7.97
N ASP A 73 10.68 -12.90 8.43
CA ASP A 73 12.12 -13.07 8.26
C ASP A 73 12.57 -14.23 9.15
N GLU A 74 13.00 -15.32 8.53
CA GLU A 74 13.80 -16.31 9.24
C GLU A 74 15.21 -15.71 9.41
N PRO A 75 15.73 -15.56 10.64
CA PRO A 75 17.10 -15.12 10.81
C PRO A 75 18.01 -16.13 10.10
N ASN A 76 18.80 -15.65 9.12
CA ASN A 76 19.77 -16.45 8.39
C ASN A 76 20.88 -16.93 9.34
N LEU A 77 20.64 -18.01 10.07
CA LEU A 77 21.64 -18.73 10.88
C LEU A 77 22.50 -19.68 10.02
N LYS A 78 22.95 -19.21 8.85
CA LYS A 78 23.94 -19.94 8.03
C LYS A 78 25.01 -18.98 7.53
N GLY A 79 25.90 -18.63 8.45
CA GLY A 79 27.07 -17.81 8.21
C GLY A 79 28.28 -18.19 9.07
N GLU A 80 28.35 -19.40 9.63
CA GLU A 80 29.58 -19.94 10.21
C GLU A 80 29.81 -21.35 9.69
N GLY A 81 30.97 -21.60 9.09
CA GLY A 81 31.46 -22.95 8.81
C GLY A 81 31.29 -23.46 7.39
N LYS A 82 31.83 -22.73 6.39
CA LYS A 82 32.52 -23.41 5.30
C LYS A 82 34.01 -23.07 5.40
N ARG A 83 34.70 -23.89 6.20
CA ARG A 83 36.12 -24.18 5.96
C ARG A 83 36.22 -25.05 4.71
#